data_AF-A0A7Y0N270-F1
#
_entry.id   AF-A0A7Y0N270-F1
#
_cell.length_a   1.000
_cell.length_b   1.000
_cell.length_c   1.000
_cell.angle_alpha   90.00
_cell.angle_beta   90.00
_cell.angle_gamma   90.00
#
_symmetry.space_group_name_H-M   'P 1'
#
loop_
_entity.id
_entity.type
_entity.pdbx_description
1 polymer ?
#
loop_
_entity_poly.entity_id
_entity_poly.type
_entity_poly.pdbx_seq_one_letter_code
_entity_poly.pdbx_strand_id
1 'polypeptide(L)'
;ERVEWWRQLVALHLRVDDSKRALDSMALAKLQGVALSQDDFKLLAQLYAKRGIPERAALIMEQLEDLNVDSQLKAQQATYWQMAKEWDKSIDSWRIAAKLDSKYYWNYSQLLVQQGHYQQALAALDKVKGRNADVALIKTRAYYKLNRLDDALANAKRANEIKPS
;
A
#
# COMPACT_ATOMS: atom_id res chain seq x y z
N GLU A 1 7.92 5.46 33.01
CA GLU A 1 7.25 6.74 33.34
C GLU A 1 7.11 7.69 32.15
N ARG A 2 8.21 8.09 31.46
CA ARG A 2 8.12 9.03 30.33
C ARG A 2 7.26 8.55 29.14
N VAL A 3 7.35 7.27 28.76
CA VAL A 3 6.60 6.68 27.62
C VAL A 3 5.08 6.75 27.86
N GLU A 4 4.64 6.36 29.06
CA GLU A 4 3.22 6.28 29.41
C GLU A 4 2.56 7.66 29.42
N TRP A 5 3.28 8.69 29.91
CA TRP A 5 2.81 10.06 29.84
C TRP A 5 2.56 10.54 28.40
N TRP A 6 3.48 10.24 27.47
CA TRP A 6 3.31 10.58 26.06
C TRP A 6 2.10 9.88 25.44
N ARG A 7 1.90 8.59 25.74
CA ARG A 7 0.74 7.82 25.25
C ARG A 7 -0.58 8.37 25.77
N GLN A 8 -0.65 8.71 27.05
CA GLN A 8 -1.85 9.30 27.65
C GLN A 8 -2.17 10.67 27.03
N LEU A 9 -1.16 11.52 26.82
CA LEU A 9 -1.34 12.81 26.15
C LEU A 9 -1.88 12.64 24.73
N VAL A 10 -1.32 11.70 23.96
CA VAL A 10 -1.78 11.38 22.62
C VAL A 10 -3.22 10.86 22.64
N ALA A 11 -3.55 9.95 23.56
CA ALA A 11 -4.91 9.43 23.72
C ALA A 11 -5.93 10.54 24.04
N LEU A 12 -5.56 11.50 24.88
CA LEU A 12 -6.40 12.68 25.18
C LEU A 12 -6.63 13.53 23.92
N HIS A 13 -5.58 13.81 23.13
CA HIS A 13 -5.71 14.53 21.87
C HIS A 13 -6.60 13.77 20.87
N LEU A 14 -6.45 12.45 20.75
CA LEU A 14 -7.29 11.64 19.87
C LEU A 14 -8.75 11.61 20.30
N ARG A 15 -9.04 11.59 21.61
CA ARG A 15 -10.40 11.61 22.15
C ARG A 15 -11.17 12.89 21.78
N VAL A 16 -10.47 14.00 21.58
CA VAL A 16 -11.06 15.27 21.11
C VAL A 16 -10.89 15.49 19.60
N ASP A 17 -10.59 14.42 18.86
CA ASP A 17 -10.27 14.41 17.40
C ASP A 17 -9.17 15.40 16.98
N ASP A 18 -8.32 15.82 17.92
CA ASP A 18 -7.16 16.65 17.62
C ASP A 18 -5.97 15.79 17.15
N SER A 19 -6.12 15.25 15.95
CA SER A 19 -5.06 14.47 15.29
C SER A 19 -3.80 15.31 15.00
N LYS A 20 -3.85 16.65 15.15
CA LYS A 20 -2.67 17.52 14.94
C LYS A 20 -1.77 17.37 16.14
N ARG A 21 -2.31 17.68 17.31
CA ARG A 21 -1.55 17.65 18.56
C ARG A 21 -1.16 16.23 18.93
N ALA A 22 -1.97 15.23 18.57
CA ALA A 22 -1.58 13.83 18.67
C ALA A 22 -0.31 13.54 17.87
N LEU A 23 -0.26 13.96 16.60
CA LEU A 23 0.94 13.79 15.76
C LEU A 23 2.14 14.55 16.34
N ASP A 24 1.96 15.83 16.68
CA ASP A 24 3.04 16.67 17.20
C ASP A 24 3.63 16.08 18.48
N SER A 25 2.78 15.56 19.38
CA SER A 25 3.21 14.91 20.63
C SER A 25 3.99 13.61 20.36
N MET A 26 3.51 12.74 19.48
CA MET A 26 4.23 11.50 19.14
C MET A 26 5.55 11.77 18.43
N ALA A 27 5.58 12.75 17.51
CA ALA A 27 6.79 13.13 16.80
C ALA A 27 7.85 13.69 17.78
N LEU A 28 7.44 14.50 18.75
CA LEU A 28 8.32 15.02 19.79
C LEU A 28 8.81 13.91 20.73
N ALA A 29 7.95 12.97 21.12
CA ALA A 29 8.34 11.80 21.91
C ALA A 29 9.45 11.00 21.20
N LYS A 30 9.27 10.72 19.89
CA LYS A 30 10.28 10.04 19.07
C LYS A 30 11.60 10.82 19.02
N LEU A 31 11.54 12.15 18.84
CA LEU A 31 12.72 13.01 18.79
C LEU A 31 13.49 13.01 20.13
N GLN A 32 12.80 12.89 21.25
CA GLN A 32 13.40 12.81 22.59
C GLN A 32 13.94 11.41 22.94
N GLY A 33 13.94 10.46 22.00
CA GLY A 33 14.45 9.11 22.22
C GLY A 33 13.54 8.25 23.12
N VAL A 34 12.24 8.58 23.20
CA VAL A 34 11.26 7.75 23.90
C VAL A 34 11.16 6.41 23.15
N ALA A 35 11.31 5.30 23.87
CA ALA A 35 11.16 3.96 23.31
C ALA A 35 9.69 3.72 22.91
N LEU A 36 9.41 3.79 21.61
CA LEU A 36 8.09 3.56 21.03
C LEU A 36 7.90 2.07 20.72
N SER A 37 6.69 1.56 20.94
CA SER A 37 6.31 0.19 20.56
C SER A 37 5.93 0.10 19.08
N GLN A 38 5.74 -1.14 18.61
CA GLN A 38 5.20 -1.42 17.28
C GLN A 38 3.84 -0.71 17.04
N ASP A 39 2.95 -0.70 18.03
CA ASP A 39 1.66 -0.02 17.90
C ASP A 39 1.77 1.50 17.93
N ASP A 40 2.72 2.06 18.68
CA ASP A 40 3.02 3.50 18.62
C ASP A 40 3.51 3.89 17.22
N PHE A 41 4.38 3.10 16.58
CA PHE A 41 4.82 3.37 15.22
C PHE A 41 3.68 3.26 14.20
N LYS A 42 2.79 2.29 14.33
CA LYS A 42 1.58 2.17 13.48
C LYS A 42 0.70 3.42 13.60
N LEU A 43 0.42 3.86 14.84
CA LEU A 43 -0.37 5.07 15.10
C LEU A 43 0.31 6.31 14.52
N LEU A 44 1.62 6.46 14.74
CA LEU A 44 2.39 7.59 14.21
C LEU A 44 2.36 7.64 12.67
N ALA A 45 2.51 6.50 12.00
CA ALA A 45 2.39 6.42 10.55
C ALA A 45 0.99 6.83 10.07
N GLN A 46 -0.08 6.34 10.71
CA GLN A 46 -1.45 6.73 10.39
C GLN A 46 -1.70 8.22 10.58
N LEU A 47 -1.14 8.82 11.64
CA LEU A 47 -1.26 10.25 11.90
C LEU A 47 -0.54 11.09 10.84
N TYR A 48 0.65 10.69 10.41
CA TYR A 48 1.34 11.33 9.28
C TYR A 48 0.51 11.26 8.00
N ALA A 49 -0.07 10.09 7.68
CA ALA A 49 -0.90 9.92 6.50
C ALA A 49 -2.18 10.78 6.56
N LYS A 50 -2.90 10.80 7.70
CA LYS A 50 -4.09 11.65 7.92
C LYS A 50 -3.77 13.13 7.76
N ARG A 51 -2.53 13.53 8.03
CA ARG A 51 -2.04 14.92 7.89
C ARG A 51 -1.52 15.26 6.50
N GLY A 52 -1.63 14.35 5.54
CA GLY A 52 -1.17 14.58 4.17
C GLY A 52 0.35 14.51 4.02
N ILE A 53 1.04 13.79 4.92
CA ILE A 53 2.50 13.56 4.86
C ILE A 53 2.78 12.06 4.66
N PRO A 54 2.32 11.46 3.55
CA PRO A 54 2.36 10.01 3.36
C PRO A 54 3.77 9.44 3.22
N GLU A 55 4.74 10.20 2.69
CA GLU A 55 6.14 9.77 2.66
C GLU A 55 6.67 9.50 4.08
N ARG A 56 6.45 10.42 5.02
CA ARG A 56 6.86 10.20 6.41
C ARG A 56 6.11 9.03 7.03
N ALA A 57 4.84 8.83 6.68
CA ALA A 57 4.10 7.67 7.13
C ALA A 57 4.79 6.36 6.70
N ALA A 58 5.17 6.25 5.43
CA ALA A 58 5.84 5.07 4.88
C ALA A 58 7.23 4.83 5.50
N LEU A 59 7.99 5.89 5.78
CA LEU A 59 9.30 5.81 6.46
C LEU A 59 9.15 5.37 7.91
N ILE A 60 8.12 5.86 8.64
CA ILE A 60 7.87 5.40 10.01
C ILE A 60 7.56 3.91 10.07
N MET A 61 6.89 3.37 9.05
CA MET A 61 6.63 1.93 8.98
C MET A 61 7.90 1.08 8.92
N GLU A 62 9.04 1.61 8.45
CA GLU A 62 10.32 0.89 8.44
C GLU A 62 10.87 0.59 9.83
N GLN A 63 10.32 1.23 10.87
CA GLN A 63 10.63 0.92 12.26
C GLN A 63 9.87 -0.31 12.77
N LEU A 64 8.93 -0.84 11.99
CA LEU A 64 8.18 -2.04 12.36
C LEU A 64 9.00 -3.29 12.06
N GLU A 65 9.18 -4.14 13.06
CA GLU A 65 9.98 -5.38 12.93
C GLU A 65 9.34 -6.34 11.93
N ASP A 66 8.02 -6.45 11.98
CA ASP A 66 7.25 -7.36 11.12
C ASP A 66 6.97 -6.81 9.71
N LEU A 67 7.45 -5.60 9.36
CA LEU A 67 7.07 -4.92 8.12
C LEU A 67 7.25 -5.79 6.86
N ASN A 68 8.31 -6.58 6.80
CA ASN A 68 8.67 -7.36 5.62
C ASN A 68 8.16 -8.82 5.66
N VAL A 69 7.47 -9.23 6.73
CA VAL A 69 6.88 -10.56 6.89
C VAL A 69 5.35 -10.51 7.02
N ASP A 70 4.79 -9.37 7.45
CA ASP A 70 3.35 -9.10 7.45
C ASP A 70 2.92 -8.45 6.13
N SER A 71 2.15 -9.21 5.34
CA SER A 71 1.63 -8.75 4.05
C SER A 71 0.76 -7.49 4.15
N GLN A 72 0.00 -7.31 5.22
CA GLN A 72 -0.90 -6.18 5.43
C GLN A 72 -0.12 -4.92 5.77
N LEU A 73 0.89 -5.02 6.65
CA LEU A 73 1.78 -3.90 6.94
C LEU A 73 2.53 -3.46 5.67
N LYS A 74 3.05 -4.41 4.89
CA LYS A 74 3.74 -4.08 3.65
C LYS A 74 2.82 -3.43 2.60
N ALA A 75 1.59 -3.93 2.47
CA ALA A 75 0.56 -3.33 1.61
C ALA A 75 0.19 -1.90 2.05
N GLN A 76 0.13 -1.65 3.36
CA GLN A 76 -0.13 -0.31 3.90
C GLN A 76 1.04 0.65 3.60
N GLN A 77 2.29 0.20 3.72
CA GLN A 77 3.46 0.98 3.32
C GLN A 77 3.43 1.29 1.81
N ALA A 78 3.09 0.29 0.98
CA ALA A 78 2.95 0.48 -0.46
C ALA A 78 1.92 1.56 -0.81
N THR A 79 0.80 1.58 -0.08
CA THR A 79 -0.25 2.59 -0.21
C THR A 79 0.25 3.99 0.17
N TYR A 80 1.02 4.12 1.25
CA TYR A 80 1.62 5.40 1.62
C TYR A 80 2.63 5.89 0.59
N TRP A 81 3.50 5.02 0.06
CA TRP A 81 4.36 5.38 -1.05
C TRP A 81 3.58 5.82 -2.29
N GLN A 82 2.47 5.14 -2.59
CA GLN A 82 1.58 5.49 -3.70
C GLN A 82 0.97 6.89 -3.52
N MET A 83 0.47 7.20 -2.31
CA MET A 83 -0.07 8.52 -1.97
C MET A 83 1.00 9.62 -2.07
N ALA A 84 2.25 9.29 -1.75
CA ALA A 84 3.40 10.18 -1.90
C ALA A 84 3.86 10.35 -3.36
N LYS A 85 3.30 9.58 -4.31
CA LYS A 85 3.76 9.46 -5.70
C LYS A 85 5.18 8.90 -5.84
N GLU A 86 5.63 8.17 -4.82
CA GLU A 86 6.89 7.42 -4.81
C GLU A 86 6.66 6.06 -5.47
N TRP A 87 6.54 6.06 -6.80
CA TRP A 87 6.04 4.90 -7.55
C TRP A 87 6.93 3.67 -7.44
N ASP A 88 8.25 3.83 -7.53
CA ASP A 88 9.19 2.70 -7.45
C ASP A 88 9.14 2.02 -6.08
N LYS A 89 9.16 2.82 -5.01
CA LYS A 89 9.02 2.33 -3.62
C LYS A 89 7.66 1.65 -3.41
N SER A 90 6.60 2.21 -3.99
CA SER A 90 5.25 1.63 -3.91
C SER A 90 5.18 0.28 -4.64
N ILE A 91 5.73 0.19 -5.85
CA ILE A 91 5.83 -1.04 -6.65
C ILE A 91 6.61 -2.11 -5.87
N ASP A 92 7.75 -1.75 -5.27
CA ASP A 92 8.55 -2.68 -4.48
C ASP A 92 7.82 -3.20 -3.24
N SER A 93 7.16 -2.30 -2.50
CA SER A 93 6.36 -2.72 -1.35
C SER A 93 5.17 -3.58 -1.75
N TRP A 94 4.46 -3.24 -2.84
CA TRP A 94 3.38 -4.07 -3.37
C TRP A 94 3.87 -5.44 -3.85
N ARG A 95 5.05 -5.51 -4.46
CA ARG A 95 5.67 -6.77 -4.90
C ARG A 95 5.96 -7.68 -3.71
N ILE A 96 6.49 -7.13 -2.61
CA ILE A 96 6.76 -7.90 -1.39
C ILE A 96 5.43 -8.35 -0.76
N ALA A 97 4.46 -7.45 -0.61
CA ALA A 97 3.14 -7.77 -0.06
C ALA A 97 2.44 -8.90 -0.86
N ALA A 98 2.49 -8.84 -2.20
CA ALA A 98 1.92 -9.86 -3.08
C ALA A 98 2.64 -11.22 -3.03
N LYS A 99 3.94 -11.23 -2.74
CA LYS A 99 4.68 -12.48 -2.50
C LYS A 99 4.30 -13.13 -1.17
N LEU A 100 4.05 -12.33 -0.13
CA LEU A 100 3.61 -12.81 1.18
C LEU A 100 2.14 -13.28 1.14
N ASP A 101 1.28 -12.56 0.45
CA ASP A 101 -0.13 -12.92 0.27
C ASP A 101 -0.62 -12.60 -1.15
N SER A 102 -1.03 -13.66 -1.86
CA SER A 102 -1.45 -13.57 -3.25
C SER A 102 -2.63 -12.61 -3.51
N LYS A 103 -3.41 -12.24 -2.49
CA LYS A 103 -4.51 -11.28 -2.65
C LYS A 103 -4.04 -9.91 -3.15
N TYR A 104 -2.78 -9.53 -2.86
CA TYR A 104 -2.22 -8.24 -3.26
C TYR A 104 -1.63 -8.21 -4.68
N TYR A 105 -1.60 -9.35 -5.41
CA TYR A 105 -1.23 -9.33 -6.83
C TYR A 105 -2.16 -8.44 -7.66
N TRP A 106 -3.42 -8.28 -7.23
CA TRP A 106 -4.35 -7.36 -7.86
C TRP A 106 -3.85 -5.92 -7.78
N ASN A 107 -3.62 -5.39 -6.58
CA ASN A 107 -3.10 -4.04 -6.36
C ASN A 107 -1.76 -3.81 -7.05
N TYR A 108 -0.83 -4.77 -6.91
CA TYR A 108 0.48 -4.71 -7.55
C TYR A 108 0.36 -4.59 -9.08
N SER A 109 -0.45 -5.45 -9.70
CA SER A 109 -0.64 -5.42 -11.16
C SER A 109 -1.29 -4.13 -11.67
N GLN A 110 -2.26 -3.59 -10.93
CA GLN A 110 -2.90 -2.33 -11.28
C GLN A 110 -1.90 -1.18 -11.31
N LEU A 111 -1.05 -1.09 -10.28
CA LEU A 111 -0.01 -0.08 -10.22
C LEU A 111 1.02 -0.25 -11.35
N LEU A 112 1.43 -1.48 -11.66
CA LEU A 112 2.33 -1.75 -12.78
C LEU A 112 1.74 -1.29 -14.12
N VAL A 113 0.45 -1.54 -14.39
CA VAL A 113 -0.20 -1.04 -15.61
C VAL A 113 -0.24 0.49 -15.62
N GLN A 114 -0.57 1.12 -14.50
CA GLN A 114 -0.61 2.57 -14.37
C GLN A 114 0.75 3.21 -14.67
N GLN A 115 1.84 2.61 -14.19
CA GLN A 115 3.20 3.09 -14.40
C GLN A 115 3.84 2.60 -15.71
N GLY A 116 3.10 1.87 -16.54
CA GLY A 116 3.57 1.44 -17.86
C GLY A 116 4.44 0.18 -17.87
N HIS A 117 4.57 -0.52 -16.75
CA HIS A 117 5.31 -1.79 -16.66
C HIS A 117 4.46 -2.97 -17.16
N TYR A 118 3.98 -2.90 -18.40
CA TYR A 118 2.94 -3.79 -18.93
C TYR A 118 3.34 -5.28 -18.93
N GLN A 119 4.58 -5.61 -19.27
CA GLN A 119 5.04 -7.00 -19.27
C GLN A 119 5.08 -7.60 -17.85
N GLN A 120 5.54 -6.82 -16.88
CA GLN A 120 5.52 -7.24 -15.47
C GLN A 120 4.08 -7.34 -14.95
N ALA A 121 3.21 -6.42 -15.37
CA ALA A 121 1.81 -6.43 -14.99
C ALA A 121 1.11 -7.71 -15.47
N LEU A 122 1.36 -8.15 -16.71
CA LEU A 122 0.84 -9.41 -17.24
C LEU A 122 1.25 -10.60 -16.37
N ALA A 123 2.53 -10.70 -16.02
CA ALA A 123 3.05 -11.77 -15.15
C ALA A 123 2.47 -11.71 -13.72
N ALA A 124 2.17 -10.51 -13.20
CA ALA A 124 1.49 -10.33 -11.92
C ALA A 124 0.01 -10.72 -11.99
N LEU A 125 -0.68 -10.37 -13.09
CA LEU A 125 -2.09 -10.69 -13.35
C LEU A 125 -2.33 -12.20 -13.44
N ASP A 126 -1.36 -12.98 -13.92
CA ASP A 126 -1.42 -14.45 -13.92
C ASP A 126 -1.48 -15.06 -12.52
N LYS A 127 -1.09 -14.30 -11.49
CA LYS A 127 -1.08 -14.75 -10.09
C LYS A 127 -2.29 -14.27 -9.30
N VAL A 128 -3.17 -13.47 -9.91
CA VAL A 128 -4.41 -13.01 -9.27
C VAL A 128 -5.40 -14.16 -9.21
N LYS A 129 -5.94 -14.43 -8.01
CA LYS A 129 -7.01 -15.41 -7.81
C LYS A 129 -8.37 -14.73 -7.83
N GLY A 130 -9.30 -15.25 -8.63
CA GLY A 130 -10.61 -14.64 -8.86
C GLY A 130 -10.54 -13.39 -9.75
N ARG A 131 -11.64 -12.61 -9.79
CA ARG A 131 -11.74 -11.39 -10.63
C ARG A 131 -11.48 -11.66 -12.12
N ASN A 132 -11.90 -12.82 -12.63
CA ASN A 132 -11.50 -13.30 -13.96
C ASN A 132 -11.82 -12.27 -15.07
N ALA A 133 -13.01 -11.65 -15.02
CA ALA A 133 -13.40 -10.60 -15.96
C ALA A 133 -12.49 -9.36 -15.85
N ASP A 134 -12.25 -8.87 -14.64
CA ASP A 134 -11.41 -7.68 -14.42
C ASP A 134 -9.94 -7.94 -14.81
N VAL A 135 -9.41 -9.11 -14.48
CA VAL A 135 -8.07 -9.55 -14.89
C VAL A 135 -7.97 -9.56 -16.42
N ALA A 136 -8.96 -10.13 -17.10
CA ALA A 136 -9.01 -10.13 -18.56
C ALA A 136 -9.04 -8.70 -19.12
N LEU A 137 -9.84 -7.79 -18.54
CA LEU A 137 -9.88 -6.37 -18.95
C LEU A 137 -8.55 -5.65 -18.76
N ILE A 138 -7.86 -5.87 -17.64
CA ILE A 138 -6.55 -5.26 -17.42
C ILE A 138 -5.51 -5.85 -18.38
N LYS A 139 -5.52 -7.17 -18.60
CA LYS A 139 -4.65 -7.83 -19.60
C LYS A 139 -4.88 -7.25 -21.00
N THR A 140 -6.12 -6.99 -21.40
CA THR A 140 -6.44 -6.32 -22.67
C THR A 140 -5.71 -4.98 -22.80
N ARG A 141 -5.78 -4.13 -21.76
CA ARG A 141 -5.10 -2.82 -21.77
C ARG A 141 -3.58 -2.99 -21.86
N ALA A 142 -3.00 -3.91 -21.10
CA ALA A 142 -1.56 -4.17 -21.12
C ALA A 142 -1.08 -4.70 -22.48
N TYR A 143 -1.78 -5.67 -23.08
CA TYR A 143 -1.46 -6.19 -24.41
C TYR A 143 -1.60 -5.13 -25.50
N TYR A 144 -2.65 -4.32 -25.45
CA TYR A 144 -2.85 -3.22 -26.39
C TYR A 144 -1.68 -2.23 -26.34
N LYS A 145 -1.24 -1.84 -25.14
CA LYS A 145 -0.10 -0.95 -24.95
C LYS A 145 1.24 -1.54 -25.41
N LEU A 146 1.35 -2.87 -25.46
CA LEU A 146 2.48 -3.60 -26.02
C LEU A 146 2.33 -3.88 -27.52
N ASN A 147 1.32 -3.33 -28.19
CA ASN A 147 0.99 -3.57 -29.59
C ASN A 147 0.71 -5.05 -29.94
N ARG A 148 0.28 -5.84 -28.94
CA ARG A 148 -0.12 -7.25 -29.10
C ARG A 148 -1.63 -7.32 -29.30
N LEU A 149 -2.09 -6.92 -30.49
CA LEU A 149 -3.51 -6.68 -30.75
C LEU A 149 -4.36 -7.96 -30.69
N ASP A 150 -3.84 -9.10 -31.16
CA ASP A 150 -4.56 -10.38 -31.11
C ASP A 150 -4.79 -10.84 -29.66
N ASP A 151 -3.77 -10.73 -28.81
CA ASP A 151 -3.88 -11.02 -27.39
C ASP A 151 -4.85 -10.07 -26.68
N ALA A 152 -4.81 -8.79 -27.03
CA ALA A 152 -5.73 -7.79 -26.49
C ALA A 152 -7.18 -8.14 -26.85
N LEU A 153 -7.45 -8.44 -28.12
CA LEU A 153 -8.78 -8.84 -28.58
C LEU A 153 -9.26 -10.14 -27.91
N ALA A 154 -8.38 -11.13 -27.78
CA ALA A 154 -8.71 -12.39 -27.12
C ALA A 154 -9.11 -12.17 -25.64
N ASN A 155 -8.39 -11.33 -24.91
CA ASN A 155 -8.74 -11.02 -23.52
C ASN A 155 -9.98 -10.12 -23.40
N ALA A 156 -10.23 -9.24 -24.37
CA ALA A 156 -11.45 -8.43 -24.41
C ALA A 156 -12.70 -9.30 -24.58
N LYS A 157 -12.64 -10.30 -25.47
CA LYS A 157 -13.72 -11.29 -25.65
C LYS A 157 -13.96 -12.08 -24.38
N ARG A 158 -12.90 -12.63 -23.76
CA ARG A 158 -12.99 -13.34 -22.48
C ARG A 158 -13.67 -12.49 -21.40
N ALA A 159 -13.30 -11.22 -21.27
CA ALA A 159 -13.91 -10.32 -20.30
C ALA A 159 -15.41 -10.14 -20.52
N ASN A 160 -15.86 -10.04 -21.77
CA ASN A 160 -17.26 -9.86 -22.14
C ASN A 160 -18.11 -11.13 -21.97
N GLU A 161 -17.50 -12.31 -22.14
CA GLU A 161 -18.17 -13.60 -22.02
C GLU A 161 -18.37 -14.04 -20.55
N ILE A 162 -17.55 -13.54 -19.63
CA ILE A 162 -17.68 -13.82 -18.20
C ILE A 162 -18.83 -12.99 -17.65
N LYS A 163 -19.95 -13.66 -17.30
CA LYS A 163 -21.05 -13.01 -16.59
C LYS A 163 -20.54 -12.40 -15.27
N PRO A 164 -20.92 -11.16 -14.92
CA PRO A 164 -20.66 -10.60 -13.60
C PRO A 164 -21.25 -11.55 -12.55
N SER A 165 -20.42 -12.00 -11.61
CA SER A 165 -20.84 -12.75 -10.42
C SER A 165 -21.46 -11.81 -9.40
#